data_AF-A0A087CIU8-F1
#
_entry.id   AF-A0A087CIU8-F1
#
_cell.length_a   1.000
_cell.length_b   1.000
_cell.length_c   1.000
_cell.angle_alpha   90.00
_cell.angle_beta   90.00
_cell.angle_gamma   90.00
#
_symmetry.space_group_name_H-M   'P 1'
#
loop_
_entity.id
_entity.type
_entity.pdbx_description
1 polymer ?
#
loop_
_entity_poly.entity_id
_entity_poly.type
_entity_poly.pdbx_seq_one_letter_code
_entity_poly.pdbx_strand_id
1 'polypeptide(L)'
;MMGYDGELGLCRFMRDGEPDIGEYIRLKDSTGMCRLTEMDGGGEMVLVHYPDGTMPDGISDVELVHASGAIDESDVDKDMDLEALRDGRARTGFILDEYRMGVLDGPEAGAALFARLFPSS
;
A
#
# COMPACT_ATOMS: atom_id res chain seq x y z
N MET A 1 11.56 13.08 -17.17
CA MET A 1 11.01 13.13 -15.80
C MET A 1 9.50 12.94 -15.94
N MET A 2 9.00 11.71 -15.81
CA MET A 2 7.55 11.46 -15.81
C MET A 2 7.00 11.98 -14.49
N GLY A 3 6.07 12.95 -14.56
CA GLY A 3 5.40 13.49 -13.38
C GLY A 3 4.12 12.70 -13.14
N TYR A 4 3.94 12.24 -11.90
CA TYR A 4 2.76 11.50 -11.43
C TYR A 4 1.76 12.50 -10.84
N ASP A 5 0.47 12.34 -11.16
CA ASP A 5 -0.60 12.99 -10.41
C ASP A 5 -0.98 12.05 -9.26
N GLY A 6 -0.71 12.49 -8.02
CA GLY A 6 -0.67 11.64 -6.84
C GLY A 6 -2.04 11.24 -6.33
N GLU A 7 -2.60 10.15 -6.86
CA GLU A 7 -3.73 9.45 -6.26
C GLU A 7 -3.31 8.00 -5.96
N LEU A 8 -3.27 7.61 -4.68
CA LEU A 8 -2.99 6.23 -4.26
C LEU A 8 -4.22 5.38 -4.56
N GLY A 9 -4.16 4.62 -5.66
CA GLY A 9 -5.19 3.66 -6.04
C GLY A 9 -4.60 2.26 -6.15
N LEU A 10 -5.47 1.26 -6.01
CA LEU A 10 -5.19 -0.12 -6.41
C LEU A 10 -5.95 -0.42 -7.71
N CYS A 11 -5.34 -1.20 -8.58
CA CYS A 11 -5.97 -1.74 -9.78
C CYS A 11 -6.08 -3.25 -9.64
N ARG A 12 -7.27 -3.79 -9.84
CA ARG A 12 -7.52 -5.22 -10.04
C ARG A 12 -7.99 -5.43 -11.47
N PHE A 13 -7.45 -6.42 -12.16
CA PHE A 13 -7.81 -6.69 -13.55
C PHE A 13 -7.54 -8.16 -13.90
N MET A 14 -8.08 -8.60 -15.03
CA MET A 14 -7.77 -9.90 -15.63
C MET A 14 -6.79 -9.69 -16.78
N ARG A 15 -5.65 -10.38 -16.75
CA ARG A 15 -4.65 -10.44 -17.82
C ARG A 15 -4.60 -11.85 -18.39
N ASP A 16 -4.96 -12.00 -19.66
CA ASP A 16 -4.96 -13.30 -20.35
C ASP A 16 -5.74 -14.41 -19.61
N GLY A 17 -6.76 -14.02 -18.84
CA GLY A 17 -7.58 -14.92 -18.04
C GLY A 17 -7.08 -15.18 -16.62
N GLU A 18 -5.98 -14.58 -16.19
CA GLU A 18 -5.46 -14.63 -14.82
C GLU A 18 -5.67 -13.30 -14.08
N PRO A 19 -6.03 -13.32 -12.78
CA PRO A 19 -6.24 -12.10 -12.02
C PRO A 19 -4.90 -11.49 -11.56
N ASP A 20 -4.75 -10.19 -11.78
CA ASP A 20 -3.62 -9.38 -11.31
C ASP A 20 -4.10 -8.24 -10.41
N ILE A 21 -3.24 -7.83 -9.47
CA ILE A 21 -3.46 -6.69 -8.58
C ILE A 21 -2.18 -5.89 -8.37
N GLY A 22 -2.28 -4.56 -8.43
CA GLY A 22 -1.14 -3.67 -8.26
C GLY A 22 -1.51 -2.23 -7.93
N GLU A 23 -0.50 -1.38 -7.86
CA GLU A 23 -0.67 0.06 -7.63
C GLU A 23 -1.11 0.75 -8.92
N TYR A 24 -2.21 1.50 -8.85
CA TYR A 24 -2.71 2.25 -9.98
C TYR A 24 -2.00 3.60 -10.09
N ILE A 25 -1.56 3.89 -11.31
CA ILE A 25 -0.84 5.12 -11.65
C ILE A 25 -1.53 5.74 -12.86
N ARG A 26 -2.04 6.96 -12.68
CA ARG A 26 -2.55 7.76 -13.80
C ARG A 26 -1.46 8.69 -14.32
N LEU A 27 -1.14 8.57 -15.59
CA LEU A 27 -0.24 9.48 -16.29
C LEU A 27 -0.96 10.78 -16.68
N LYS A 28 -0.18 11.83 -16.99
CA LYS A 28 -0.70 13.15 -17.37
C LYS A 28 -1.56 13.15 -18.63
N ASP A 29 -1.32 12.21 -19.52
CA ASP A 29 -2.12 12.00 -20.74
C ASP A 29 -3.39 11.19 -20.47
N SER A 30 -3.73 10.94 -19.20
CA SER A 30 -4.85 10.07 -18.76
C SER A 30 -4.66 8.59 -19.06
N THR A 31 -3.47 8.15 -19.47
CA THR A 31 -3.14 6.72 -19.55
C THR A 31 -3.13 6.11 -18.14
N GLY A 32 -3.80 4.97 -17.96
CA GLY A 32 -3.82 4.23 -16.71
C GLY A 32 -2.84 3.06 -16.74
N MET A 33 -1.95 3.01 -15.77
CA MET A 33 -0.99 1.93 -15.59
C MET A 33 -1.18 1.25 -14.23
N CYS A 34 -0.85 -0.03 -14.16
CA CYS A 34 -0.82 -0.82 -12.94
C CYS A 34 0.60 -1.31 -12.68
N ARG A 35 1.18 -0.98 -11.53
CA ARG A 35 2.48 -1.48 -11.11
C ARG A 35 2.29 -2.74 -10.26
N LEU A 36 2.70 -3.88 -10.81
CA LEU A 36 2.78 -5.14 -10.09
C LEU A 36 4.11 -5.15 -9.34
N THR A 37 4.09 -5.42 -8.03
CA THR A 37 5.32 -5.52 -7.23
C THR A 37 5.59 -6.99 -6.94
N GLU A 38 6.77 -7.47 -7.33
CA GLU A 38 7.23 -8.82 -7.05
C GLU A 38 7.92 -8.89 -5.69
N MET A 39 8.00 -10.10 -5.12
CA MET A 39 8.56 -10.31 -3.78
C MET A 39 10.07 -10.00 -3.69
N ASP A 40 10.76 -9.97 -4.82
CA ASP A 40 12.19 -9.65 -4.91
C ASP A 40 12.47 -8.14 -5.03
N GLY A 41 11.43 -7.30 -5.01
CA GLY A 41 11.52 -5.86 -5.21
C GLY A 41 11.57 -5.43 -6.68
N GLY A 42 11.51 -6.39 -7.61
CA GLY A 42 11.17 -6.15 -9.01
C GLY A 42 9.73 -5.65 -9.16
N GLY A 43 9.43 -5.05 -10.30
CA GLY A 43 8.05 -4.69 -10.60
C GLY A 43 7.80 -4.53 -12.08
N GLU A 44 6.62 -4.98 -12.50
CA GLU A 44 6.14 -4.88 -13.86
C GLU A 44 5.17 -3.71 -13.97
N MET A 45 5.32 -2.90 -15.02
CA MET A 45 4.37 -1.84 -15.35
C MET A 45 3.44 -2.35 -16.45
N VAL A 46 2.16 -2.51 -16.13
CA VAL A 46 1.13 -3.00 -17.05
C VAL A 46 0.23 -1.85 -17.47
N LEU A 47 -0.03 -1.71 -18.77
CA LEU A 47 -1.03 -0.77 -19.28
C LEU A 47 -2.43 -1.36 -19.06
N VAL A 48 -3.33 -0.62 -18.41
CA VAL A 48 -4.69 -1.10 -18.10
C VAL A 48 -5.78 -0.33 -18.83
N HIS A 49 -5.55 0.94 -19.20
CA HIS A 49 -6.40 1.63 -20.15
C HIS A 49 -5.66 2.75 -20.90
N TYR A 50 -6.08 2.98 -22.15
CA TYR A 50 -5.63 4.10 -22.96
C TYR A 50 -6.31 5.43 -22.54
N PRO A 51 -5.80 6.59 -22.99
CA PRO A 51 -6.41 7.89 -22.76
C PRO A 51 -7.87 8.02 -23.23
N ASP A 52 -8.24 7.26 -24.27
CA ASP A 52 -9.60 7.25 -24.83
C ASP A 52 -10.56 6.33 -24.05
N GLY A 53 -10.07 5.69 -22.98
CA GLY A 53 -10.83 4.76 -22.13
C GLY A 53 -10.92 3.33 -22.67
N THR A 54 -10.28 3.03 -23.80
CA THR A 54 -10.22 1.65 -24.34
C THR A 54 -9.25 0.79 -23.53
N MET A 55 -9.53 -0.52 -23.44
CA MET A 55 -8.66 -1.49 -22.77
C MET A 55 -7.69 -2.14 -23.77
N PRO A 56 -6.43 -2.41 -23.38
CA PRO A 56 -5.50 -3.18 -24.20
C PRO A 56 -5.95 -4.62 -24.41
N ASP A 57 -5.47 -5.25 -25.49
CA ASP A 57 -5.67 -6.67 -25.73
C ASP A 57 -5.15 -7.51 -24.56
N GLY A 58 -5.90 -8.54 -24.18
CA GLY A 58 -5.58 -9.41 -23.04
C GLY A 58 -5.98 -8.83 -21.68
N ILE A 59 -6.38 -7.55 -21.60
CA ILE A 59 -6.82 -6.90 -20.36
C ILE A 59 -8.35 -6.80 -20.32
N SER A 60 -8.94 -7.20 -19.19
CA SER A 60 -10.39 -7.09 -18.95
C SER A 60 -10.70 -6.91 -17.47
N ASP A 61 -11.96 -6.59 -17.16
CA ASP A 61 -12.49 -6.46 -15.79
C ASP A 61 -11.65 -5.54 -14.88
N VAL A 62 -11.18 -4.42 -15.45
CA VAL A 62 -10.40 -3.43 -14.71
C VAL A 62 -11.28 -2.74 -13.68
N GLU A 63 -10.97 -2.95 -12.41
CA GLU A 63 -11.56 -2.28 -11.26
C GLU A 63 -10.51 -1.41 -10.57
N LEU A 64 -10.83 -0.13 -10.43
CA LEU A 64 -10.02 0.81 -9.65
C LEU A 64 -10.58 0.88 -8.23
N VAL A 65 -9.79 0.42 -7.28
CA VAL A 65 -10.06 0.56 -5.86
C VAL A 65 -9.31 1.79 -5.38
N HIS A 66 -10.01 2.92 -5.34
CA HIS A 66 -9.49 4.10 -4.68
C HIS A 66 -9.40 3.79 -3.20
N ALA A 67 -8.20 3.84 -2.62
CA ALA A 67 -8.08 3.95 -1.19
C ALA A 67 -8.56 5.36 -0.86
N SER A 68 -9.86 5.52 -0.62
CA SER A 68 -10.42 6.73 -0.01
C SER A 68 -10.03 6.78 1.46
N GLY A 69 -8.73 6.68 1.74
CA GLY A 69 -8.11 7.31 2.88
C GLY A 69 -7.48 8.56 2.31
N ALA A 70 -8.10 9.72 2.52
CA ALA A 70 -7.30 10.92 2.58
C ALA A 70 -6.25 10.63 3.64
N ILE A 71 -5.02 10.36 3.23
CA ILE A 71 -3.89 10.55 4.12
C ILE A 71 -3.86 12.06 4.23
N ASP A 72 -4.54 12.59 5.24
CA ASP A 72 -4.35 13.96 5.60
C ASP A 72 -2.85 14.08 5.91
N GLU A 73 -2.13 14.97 5.23
CA GLU A 73 -0.72 15.21 5.49
C GLU A 73 -0.48 15.76 6.92
N SER A 74 -1.53 15.92 7.73
CA SER A 74 -1.50 16.12 9.18
C SER A 74 -1.73 14.86 10.01
N ASP A 75 -2.18 13.74 9.43
CA ASP A 75 -2.26 12.41 10.06
C ASP A 75 -1.03 11.53 9.78
N VAL A 76 -0.16 11.93 8.85
CA VAL A 76 1.24 11.49 8.92
C VAL A 76 1.84 12.23 10.08
N ASP A 77 1.99 11.55 11.22
CA ASP A 77 2.80 12.06 12.31
C ASP A 77 4.19 12.39 11.70
N LYS A 78 4.47 13.69 11.52
CA LYS A 78 5.71 14.17 10.87
C LYS A 78 6.95 13.84 11.69
N ASP A 79 6.75 13.23 12.87
CA ASP A 79 7.74 12.60 13.72
C ASP A 79 7.80 11.06 13.52
N MET A 80 7.42 10.55 12.35
CA MET A 80 7.78 9.18 11.97
C MET A 80 9.28 9.11 11.71
N ASP A 81 10.04 9.09 12.80
CA ASP A 81 11.49 9.02 12.86
C ASP A 81 11.93 7.69 12.26
N LEU A 82 12.35 7.73 10.99
CA LEU A 82 12.87 6.58 10.24
C LEU A 82 14.05 5.93 10.97
N GLU A 83 14.79 6.66 11.82
CA GLU A 83 15.83 6.08 12.68
C GLU A 83 15.23 5.35 13.90
N ALA A 84 14.04 5.74 14.39
CA ALA A 84 13.29 5.01 15.40
C ALA A 84 12.60 3.74 14.87
N LEU A 85 12.36 3.65 13.55
CA LEU A 85 11.99 2.41 12.84
C LEU A 85 13.16 1.43 12.74
N ARG A 86 14.38 1.97 12.65
CA ARG A 86 15.62 1.20 12.64
C ARG A 86 16.04 0.78 14.05
N ASP A 87 15.73 1.61 15.03
CA ASP A 87 15.82 1.27 16.43
C ASP A 87 14.60 0.44 16.84
N GLY A 88 14.76 -0.47 17.79
CA GLY A 88 13.68 -1.42 18.13
C GLY A 88 12.41 -0.80 18.74
N ARG A 89 12.33 0.53 18.81
CA ARG A 89 11.38 1.36 19.55
C ARG A 89 10.08 1.63 18.78
N ALA A 90 10.13 1.74 17.45
CA ALA A 90 8.93 1.92 16.62
C ALA A 90 7.95 0.76 16.75
N ARG A 91 8.45 -0.48 16.92
CA ARG A 91 7.59 -1.67 17.04
C ARG A 91 6.77 -1.69 18.34
N THR A 92 7.28 -1.08 19.40
CA THR A 92 6.52 -0.89 20.65
C THR A 92 5.43 0.18 20.48
N GLY A 93 5.73 1.27 19.75
CA GLY A 93 4.74 2.29 19.39
C GLY A 93 3.61 1.70 18.55
N PHE A 94 3.98 0.91 17.54
CA PHE A 94 3.03 0.22 16.65
C PHE A 94 2.04 -0.67 17.41
N ILE A 95 2.49 -1.48 18.38
CA ILE A 95 1.61 -2.33 19.18
C ILE A 95 0.61 -1.51 20.00
N LEU A 96 1.05 -0.35 20.54
CA LEU A 96 0.17 0.53 21.31
C LEU A 96 -0.83 1.27 20.42
N ASP A 97 -0.45 1.60 19.19
CA ASP A 97 -1.34 2.23 18.22
C ASP A 97 -2.36 1.23 17.67
N GLU A 98 -1.99 -0.01 17.39
CA GLU A 98 -2.93 -1.08 17.02
C GLU A 98 -3.98 -1.33 18.14
N TYR A 99 -3.57 -1.28 19.41
CA TYR A 99 -4.51 -1.33 20.54
C TYR A 99 -5.45 -0.12 20.58
N ARG A 100 -4.93 1.09 20.38
CA ARG A 100 -5.74 2.33 20.37
C ARG A 100 -6.74 2.37 19.22
N MET A 101 -6.37 1.80 18.07
CA MET A 101 -7.22 1.66 16.90
C MET A 101 -8.22 0.50 17.04
N GLY A 102 -8.13 -0.31 18.11
CA GLY A 102 -9.00 -1.45 18.38
C GLY A 102 -8.73 -2.67 17.50
N VAL A 103 -7.57 -2.71 16.84
CA VAL A 103 -7.10 -3.85 16.03
C VAL A 103 -6.66 -4.99 16.93
N LEU A 104 -5.99 -4.66 18.04
CA LEU A 104 -5.64 -5.60 19.10
C LEU A 104 -6.49 -5.33 20.34
N ASP A 105 -6.93 -6.39 21.00
CA ASP A 105 -7.50 -6.24 22.34
C ASP A 105 -6.41 -6.08 23.41
N GLY A 106 -6.81 -5.72 24.63
CA GLY A 106 -5.87 -5.46 25.74
C GLY A 106 -4.95 -6.66 26.04
N PRO A 107 -5.49 -7.89 26.14
CA PRO A 107 -4.68 -9.11 26.26
C PRO A 107 -3.68 -9.33 25.11
N GLU A 108 -4.09 -9.14 23.85
CA GLU A 108 -3.26 -9.34 22.66
C GLU A 108 -2.13 -8.31 22.57
N ALA A 109 -2.47 -7.03 22.76
CA ALA A 109 -1.50 -5.95 22.81
C ALA A 109 -0.50 -6.15 23.96
N GLY A 110 -0.98 -6.60 25.12
CA GLY A 110 -0.15 -6.92 26.29
C GLY A 110 0.84 -8.06 26.02
N ALA A 111 0.39 -9.14 25.38
CA ALA A 111 1.24 -10.27 25.03
C ALA A 111 2.30 -9.90 23.97
N ALA A 112 1.92 -9.13 22.95
CA ALA A 112 2.82 -8.64 21.91
C ALA A 112 3.90 -7.71 22.50
N LEU A 113 3.50 -6.82 23.42
CA LEU A 113 4.42 -5.93 24.12
C LEU A 113 5.39 -6.71 25.02
N PHE A 114 4.88 -7.70 25.76
CA PHE A 114 5.66 -8.51 26.68
C PHE A 114 6.72 -9.35 25.96
N ALA A 115 6.34 -10.09 24.91
CA ALA A 115 7.27 -10.89 24.11
C ALA A 115 8.38 -10.04 23.48
N ARG A 116 8.08 -8.77 23.19
CA ARG A 116 9.02 -7.81 22.63
C ARG A 116 9.99 -7.24 23.67
N LEU A 117 9.51 -6.91 24.87
CA LEU A 117 10.31 -6.33 25.96
C LEU A 117 11.16 -7.39 26.68
N PHE A 118 10.68 -8.63 26.69
CA PHE A 118 11.33 -9.78 27.34
C PHE A 118 11.50 -10.92 26.34
N PRO A 119 12.37 -10.77 25.33
CA PRO A 119 12.68 -11.87 24.42
C PRO A 119 13.28 -13.03 25.22
N SER A 120 12.71 -14.22 25.05
CA SER A 120 13.22 -15.42 25.71
C SER A 120 14.66 -15.66 25.25
N SER A 121 15.59 -15.76 26.22
CA SER A 121 17.02 -16.02 25.99
C SER A 121 17.28 -17.40 25.42
#